data_AF-A0A2A4WMG4-F1
#
_entry.id   AF-A0A2A4WMG4-F1
#
_cell.length_a   1.000
_cell.length_b   1.000
_cell.length_c   1.000
_cell.angle_alpha   90.00
_cell.angle_beta   90.00
_cell.angle_gamma   90.00
#
_symmetry.space_group_name_H-M   'P 1'
#
loop_
_entity.id
_entity.type
_entity.pdbx_description
1 polymer ?
#
loop_
_entity_poly.entity_id
_entity_poly.type
_entity_poly.pdbx_seq_one_letter_code
_entity_poly.pdbx_strand_id
1 'polypeptide(L)'
;MSLDVTELSLKMFDAFKGELSENWSDVSDYAEGESKKLAENFVMIEKLRLSEKITKEQAKLHHEIQRNASRSVLLTIEGLGLLAVEQAINAAINVLKDSVNGALDFALI
;
A
#
# COMPACT_ATOMS: atom_id res chain seq x y z
N MET A 1 -14.90 4.24 11.16
CA MET A 1 -14.74 5.08 9.94
C MET A 1 -14.55 4.12 8.79
N SER A 2 -15.09 4.41 7.61
CA SER A 2 -14.79 3.62 6.41
C SER A 2 -13.50 4.14 5.81
N LEU A 3 -12.61 3.25 5.39
CA LEU A 3 -11.47 3.64 4.57
C LEU A 3 -11.94 4.15 3.21
N ASP A 4 -11.29 5.20 2.69
CA ASP A 4 -11.56 5.79 1.38
C ASP A 4 -10.41 5.51 0.42
N VAL A 5 -10.71 4.86 -0.71
CA VAL A 5 -9.68 4.48 -1.69
C VAL A 5 -8.95 5.70 -2.23
N THR A 6 -9.66 6.78 -2.52
CA THR A 6 -9.08 7.99 -3.12
C THR A 6 -8.12 8.65 -2.13
N GLU A 7 -8.53 8.86 -0.88
CA GLU A 7 -7.68 9.44 0.16
C GLU A 7 -6.43 8.60 0.41
N LEU A 8 -6.59 7.27 0.60
CA LEU A 8 -5.46 6.39 0.86
C LEU A 8 -4.49 6.35 -0.33
N SER A 9 -5.00 6.25 -1.55
CA SER A 9 -4.17 6.20 -2.76
C SER A 9 -3.36 7.48 -2.95
N LEU A 10 -3.95 8.65 -2.68
CA LEU A 10 -3.23 9.93 -2.77
C LEU A 10 -2.09 10.03 -1.75
N LYS A 11 -2.34 9.64 -0.48
CA LYS A 11 -1.30 9.63 0.56
C LYS A 11 -0.14 8.69 0.20
N MET A 12 -0.44 7.51 -0.33
CA MET A 12 0.59 6.57 -0.78
C MET A 12 1.37 7.10 -1.98
N PHE A 13 0.68 7.72 -2.94
CA PHE A 13 1.31 8.30 -4.12
C PHE A 13 2.30 9.41 -3.76
N ASP A 14 1.90 10.30 -2.84
CA ASP A 14 2.78 11.36 -2.34
C ASP A 14 4.00 10.79 -1.59
N ALA A 15 3.81 9.71 -0.83
CA ALA A 15 4.92 9.02 -0.16
C ALA A 15 5.88 8.35 -1.16
N PHE A 16 5.37 7.67 -2.20
CA PHE A 16 6.20 7.13 -3.28
C PHE A 16 6.98 8.23 -3.99
N LYS A 17 6.37 9.39 -4.23
CA LYS A 17 7.05 10.54 -4.85
C LYS A 17 8.21 11.05 -4.01
N GLY A 18 8.07 11.07 -2.69
CA GLY A 18 9.15 11.44 -1.77
C GLY A 18 10.35 10.49 -1.88
N GLU A 19 10.09 9.19 -1.83
CA GLU A 19 11.15 8.16 -1.78
C GLU A 19 11.77 7.84 -3.16
N LEU A 20 11.01 7.98 -4.25
CA LEU A 20 11.45 7.63 -5.60
C LEU A 20 11.71 8.86 -6.48
N SER A 21 12.00 10.01 -5.87
CA SER A 21 12.16 11.29 -6.57
C SER A 21 13.20 11.28 -7.70
N GLU A 22 14.29 10.51 -7.54
CA GLU A 22 15.38 10.41 -8.53
C GLU A 22 14.92 9.77 -9.85
N ASN A 23 13.98 8.82 -9.81
CA ASN A 23 13.48 8.10 -10.99
C ASN A 23 12.01 8.46 -11.30
N TRP A 24 11.54 9.60 -10.80
CA TRP A 24 10.11 9.92 -10.75
C TRP A 24 9.41 9.89 -12.12
N SER A 25 10.09 10.33 -13.18
CA SER A 25 9.54 10.31 -14.55
C SER A 25 9.15 8.90 -14.99
N ASP A 26 9.92 7.90 -14.60
CA ASP A 26 9.80 6.53 -15.08
C ASP A 26 8.89 5.69 -14.18
N VAL A 27 8.77 6.09 -12.90
CA VAL A 27 8.00 5.36 -11.88
C VAL A 27 6.62 5.93 -11.62
N SER A 28 6.31 7.16 -12.05
CA SER A 28 5.08 7.87 -11.64
C SER A 28 3.78 7.12 -11.98
N ASP A 29 3.64 6.61 -13.21
CA ASP A 29 2.47 5.82 -13.62
C ASP A 29 2.33 4.52 -12.81
N TYR A 30 3.47 3.87 -12.51
CA TYR A 30 3.50 2.67 -11.67
C TYR A 30 3.16 3.00 -10.21
N ALA A 31 3.67 4.11 -9.68
CA ALA A 31 3.38 4.58 -8.34
C ALA A 31 1.89 4.89 -8.17
N GLU A 32 1.25 5.51 -9.16
CA GLU A 32 -0.19 5.75 -9.16
C GLU A 32 -0.97 4.42 -9.14
N GLY A 33 -0.64 3.51 -10.06
CA GLY A 33 -1.29 2.20 -10.16
C GLY A 33 -1.15 1.36 -8.90
N GLU A 34 0.06 1.28 -8.34
CA GLU A 34 0.34 0.50 -7.14
C GLU A 34 -0.27 1.14 -5.88
N SER A 35 -0.28 2.47 -5.77
CA SER A 35 -0.98 3.17 -4.69
C SER A 35 -2.47 2.83 -4.67
N LYS A 36 -3.10 2.86 -5.85
CA LYS A 36 -4.52 2.52 -5.97
C LYS A 36 -4.80 1.07 -5.60
N LYS A 37 -4.01 0.12 -6.09
CA LYS A 37 -4.17 -1.30 -5.76
C LYS A 37 -3.99 -1.59 -4.27
N LEU A 38 -2.99 -0.98 -3.64
CA LEU A 38 -2.77 -1.12 -2.20
C LEU A 38 -3.92 -0.50 -1.39
N ALA A 39 -4.40 0.69 -1.77
CA ALA A 39 -5.56 1.32 -1.15
C ALA A 39 -6.84 0.47 -1.27
N GLU A 40 -7.13 -0.06 -2.46
CA GLU A 40 -8.25 -0.97 -2.71
C GLU A 40 -8.14 -2.25 -1.86
N ASN A 41 -6.93 -2.78 -1.70
CA ASN A 41 -6.68 -3.94 -0.84
C ASN A 41 -7.02 -3.66 0.63
N PHE A 42 -6.65 -2.49 1.17
CA PHE A 42 -7.02 -2.12 2.54
C PHE A 42 -8.53 -1.98 2.73
N VAL A 43 -9.24 -1.35 1.79
CA VAL A 43 -10.71 -1.22 1.82
C VAL A 43 -11.38 -2.60 1.71
N MET A 44 -10.84 -3.49 0.88
CA MET A 44 -11.31 -4.86 0.75
C MET A 44 -11.11 -5.66 2.05
N ILE A 45 -9.93 -5.55 2.68
CA ILE A 45 -9.63 -6.16 3.97
C ILE A 45 -10.58 -5.64 5.05
N GLU A 46 -10.81 -4.34 5.13
CA GLU A 46 -11.77 -3.71 6.05
C GLU A 46 -13.15 -4.33 5.87
N LYS A 47 -13.69 -4.31 4.66
CA LYS A 47 -15.02 -4.86 4.37
C LYS A 47 -15.14 -6.34 4.74
N LEU A 48 -14.15 -7.16 4.40
CA LEU A 48 -14.17 -8.59 4.71
C LEU A 48 -14.02 -8.85 6.21
N ARG A 49 -13.20 -8.06 6.91
CA ARG A 49 -12.97 -8.21 8.34
C ARG A 49 -14.20 -7.79 9.14
N LEU A 50 -14.81 -6.64 8.81
CA LEU A 50 -16.03 -6.14 9.47
C LEU A 50 -17.25 -7.02 9.19
N SER A 51 -17.25 -7.76 8.08
CA SER A 51 -18.27 -8.77 7.77
C SER A 51 -17.92 -10.17 8.30
N GLU A 52 -16.88 -10.30 9.12
CA GLU A 52 -16.41 -11.55 9.76
C GLU A 52 -16.10 -12.68 8.77
N LYS A 53 -15.82 -12.35 7.50
CA LYS A 53 -15.49 -13.33 6.45
C LYS A 53 -14.04 -13.77 6.46
N ILE A 54 -13.16 -12.98 7.07
CA ILE A 54 -11.73 -13.28 7.22
C ILE A 54 -11.27 -13.07 8.66
N THR A 55 -10.27 -13.85 9.08
CA THR A 55 -9.56 -13.68 10.35
C THR A 55 -8.52 -12.56 10.26
N LYS A 56 -7.92 -12.19 11.41
CA LYS A 56 -6.81 -11.21 11.46
C LYS A 56 -5.59 -11.73 10.70
N GLU A 57 -5.33 -13.03 10.78
CA GLU A 57 -4.23 -13.72 10.08
C GLU A 57 -4.46 -13.70 8.57
N GLN A 58 -5.69 -13.98 8.13
CA GLN A 58 -6.04 -13.89 6.71
C GLN A 58 -5.92 -12.46 6.18
N ALA A 59 -6.33 -11.45 6.97
CA ALA A 59 -6.13 -10.05 6.62
C ALA A 59 -4.65 -9.69 6.43
N LYS A 60 -3.78 -10.15 7.33
CA LYS A 60 -2.32 -9.97 7.21
C LYS A 60 -1.77 -10.62 5.95
N LEU A 61 -2.19 -11.85 5.65
CA LEU A 61 -1.78 -12.55 4.42
C LEU A 61 -2.24 -11.82 3.15
N HIS A 62 -3.46 -11.30 3.12
CA HIS A 62 -3.95 -10.47 2.01
C HIS A 62 -3.08 -9.22 1.80
N HIS A 63 -2.71 -8.55 2.89
CA HIS A 63 -1.84 -7.38 2.83
C HIS A 63 -0.43 -7.77 2.33
N GLU A 64 0.17 -8.84 2.87
CA GLU A 64 1.50 -9.31 2.47
C GLU A 64 1.55 -9.70 0.99
N ILE A 65 0.52 -10.37 0.48
CA ILE A 65 0.40 -10.72 -0.95
C ILE A 65 0.43 -9.44 -1.79
N GLN A 66 -0.39 -8.45 -1.44
CA GLN A 66 -0.45 -7.21 -2.21
C GLN A 66 0.85 -6.41 -2.12
N ARG A 67 1.46 -6.33 -0.94
CA ARG A 67 2.78 -5.70 -0.72
C ARG A 67 3.85 -6.37 -1.58
N ASN A 68 3.87 -7.70 -1.63
CA ASN A 68 4.83 -8.45 -2.44
C ASN A 68 4.59 -8.26 -3.94
N ALA A 69 3.32 -8.18 -4.38
CA ALA A 69 2.97 -7.88 -5.76
C ALA A 69 3.46 -6.49 -6.17
N SER A 70 3.20 -5.46 -5.36
CA SER A 70 3.66 -4.10 -5.63
C SER A 70 5.18 -3.98 -5.63
N ARG A 71 5.87 -4.68 -4.73
CA ARG A 71 7.34 -4.80 -4.80
C ARG A 71 7.80 -5.37 -6.13
N SER A 72 7.16 -6.45 -6.57
CA SER A 72 7.53 -7.14 -7.81
C SER A 72 7.34 -6.23 -9.03
N VAL A 73 6.27 -5.44 -9.05
CA VAL A 73 6.00 -4.45 -10.10
C VAL A 73 7.06 -3.35 -10.11
N LEU A 74 7.35 -2.73 -8.96
CA LEU A 74 8.33 -1.64 -8.91
C LEU A 74 9.74 -2.11 -9.28
N LEU A 75 10.10 -3.37 -8.95
CA LEU A 75 11.36 -3.98 -9.35
C LEU A 75 11.48 -4.28 -10.84
N THR A 76 10.40 -4.17 -11.64
CA THR A 76 10.53 -4.29 -13.10
C THR A 76 11.04 -3.01 -13.76
N ILE A 77 11.15 -1.91 -13.01
CA ILE A 77 11.59 -0.62 -13.53
C ILE A 77 13.12 -0.57 -13.47
N GLU A 78 13.75 -0.31 -14.62
CA GLU A 78 15.21 -0.18 -14.71
C GLU A 78 15.69 0.98 -13.82
N GLY A 79 16.80 0.77 -13.10
CA GLY A 79 17.34 1.76 -12.17
C GLY A 79 16.77 1.70 -10.75
N LEU A 80 15.64 1.00 -10.51
CA LEU A 80 15.14 0.76 -9.16
C LEU A 80 15.77 -0.48 -8.51
N GLY A 81 16.60 -0.24 -7.50
CA GLY A 81 17.13 -1.30 -6.64
C GLY A 81 16.13 -1.74 -5.55
N LEU A 82 16.31 -2.97 -5.05
CA LEU A 82 15.48 -3.54 -3.98
C LEU A 82 15.36 -2.65 -2.74
N LEU A 83 16.46 -1.99 -2.34
CA LEU A 83 16.46 -1.13 -1.17
C LEU A 83 15.53 0.08 -1.35
N ALA A 84 15.61 0.76 -2.50
CA ALA A 84 14.77 1.91 -2.81
C ALA A 84 13.28 1.51 -2.87
N VAL A 85 12.98 0.37 -3.51
CA VAL A 85 11.61 -0.16 -3.57
C VAL A 85 11.05 -0.47 -2.17
N GLU A 86 11.83 -1.12 -1.31
CA GLU A 86 11.42 -1.41 0.08
C GLU A 86 11.19 -0.13 0.89
N GLN A 87 12.08 0.85 0.78
CA GLN A 87 11.93 2.14 1.44
C GLN A 87 10.64 2.84 1.02
N ALA A 88 10.40 2.88 -0.29
CA ALA A 88 9.22 3.51 -0.87
C ALA A 88 7.91 2.84 -0.43
N ILE A 89 7.85 1.51 -0.48
CA ILE A 89 6.69 0.75 0.00
C ILE A 89 6.47 0.95 1.50
N ASN A 90 7.53 0.93 2.30
CA ASN A 90 7.41 1.12 3.74
C ASN A 90 6.95 2.54 4.08
N ALA A 91 7.45 3.58 3.40
CA ALA A 91 6.98 4.94 3.55
C ALA A 91 5.49 5.06 3.19
N ALA A 92 5.09 4.50 2.05
CA ALA A 92 3.70 4.51 1.59
C ALA A 92 2.74 3.78 2.56
N ILE A 93 3.16 2.66 3.16
CA ILE A 93 2.34 1.96 4.15
C ILE A 93 2.30 2.72 5.49
N ASN A 94 3.44 3.29 5.92
CA ASN A 94 3.53 3.99 7.20
C ASN A 94 2.59 5.20 7.29
N VAL A 95 2.41 5.94 6.20
CA VAL A 95 1.48 7.11 6.18
C VAL A 95 0.01 6.72 6.36
N LEU A 96 -0.33 5.43 6.22
CA LEU A 96 -1.70 4.93 6.36
C LEU A 96 -1.98 4.28 7.72
N LYS A 97 -0.95 4.08 8.55
CA LYS A 97 -1.01 3.26 9.76
C LYS A 97 -2.17 3.59 10.68
N ASP A 98 -2.31 4.87 11.04
CA ASP A 98 -3.34 5.32 11.97
C ASP A 98 -4.75 5.17 11.37
N SER A 99 -4.89 5.46 10.07
CA SER A 99 -6.17 5.35 9.36
C SER A 99 -6.62 3.89 9.26
N VAL A 100 -5.73 2.99 8.84
CA VAL A 100 -6.04 1.56 8.63
C VAL A 100 -6.25 0.84 9.94
N ASN A 101 -5.35 0.98 10.91
CA ASN A 101 -5.49 0.29 12.19
C ASN A 101 -6.66 0.83 13.01
N GLY A 102 -6.94 2.14 12.92
CA GLY A 102 -8.10 2.76 13.55
C GLY A 102 -9.42 2.27 12.96
N ALA A 103 -9.48 2.03 11.65
CA ALA A 103 -10.67 1.48 11.00
C ALA A 103 -10.91 0.00 11.33
N LEU A 104 -9.83 -0.77 11.50
CA LEU A 104 -9.89 -2.22 11.72
C LEU A 104 -9.98 -2.65 13.20
N ASP A 105 -9.68 -1.74 14.14
CA ASP A 105 -9.58 -2.05 15.58
C ASP A 105 -8.55 -3.17 15.90
N PHE A 106 -7.51 -3.28 15.06
CA PHE A 106 -6.31 -4.07 15.32
C PHE A 106 -5.14 -3.58 14.49
N ALA A 107 -3.91 -3.94 14.90
CA ALA A 107 -2.70 -3.63 14.15
C ALA A 107 -2.54 -4.57 12.93
N LEU A 108 -2.90 -4.07 11.75
CA LEU A 108 -2.59 -4.70 10.47
C LEU A 108 -1.21 -4.27 9.96
N ILE A 109 -0.89 -2.97 10.04
CA ILE A 109 0.34 -2.32 9.55
C ILE A 109 0.96 -1.37 10.59
#